data_AF-A0A350KNJ5-F1
#
_entry.id   AF-A0A350KNJ5-F1
#
_cell.length_a   1.000
_cell.length_b   1.000
_cell.length_c   1.000
_cell.angle_alpha   90.00
_cell.angle_beta   90.00
_cell.angle_gamma   90.00
#
_symmetry.space_group_name_H-M   'P 1'
#
loop_
_entity.id
_entity.type
_entity.pdbx_description
1 polymer ?
#
loop_
_entity_poly.entity_id
_entity_poly.type
_entity_poly.pdbx_seq_one_letter_code
_entity_poly.pdbx_strand_id
1 'polypeptide(L)'
;MKFIVSLSRFFFVLVIWTCGYLFWIQRLMLAFWGFNPMSSLHWQYLLREWRGGWVIRTPKEWLFVIVLFTAVPIWLTGWAVLSAVPWSRWLKLILLFPVRLIRSKIKEKHTAKPKVTKRKSYKQTRPPAVRAGSGRIKSPEKAPEEKEEHKHAHAPAQQAVEQPRAHSESKPSSAPAHSSSAPAKSGGSGGSIMEILRSAGYRLISDAKIAGKKIDFVAVAANHILLCLIDSESGDWLADEERFNDEEPLWFSESNHRISPVRIVLNARDALAPMLTGDARGMEIKPMVVIRQGTIINAEDMFEVWNGLNVAVCRHEDGGPDEM
;
A
#
# COMPACT_ATOMS: atom_id res chain seq x y z
N MET A 1 27.56 -29.59 33.12
CA MET A 1 27.11 -29.98 31.76
C MET A 1 25.67 -29.57 31.43
N LYS A 2 24.67 -29.82 32.29
CA LYS A 2 23.25 -29.48 32.02
C LYS A 2 23.00 -27.97 31.77
N PHE A 3 23.68 -27.10 32.51
CA PHE A 3 23.60 -25.64 32.34
C PHE A 3 24.12 -25.17 30.97
N ILE A 4 25.28 -25.68 30.54
CA ILE A 4 25.90 -25.35 29.24
C ILE A 4 25.00 -25.79 28.09
N VAL A 5 24.38 -26.97 28.18
CA VAL A 5 23.43 -27.47 27.18
C VAL A 5 22.15 -26.62 27.15
N SER A 6 21.66 -26.16 28.30
CA SER A 6 20.51 -25.27 28.38
C SER A 6 20.81 -23.89 27.78
N LEU A 7 21.99 -23.34 28.09
CA LEU A 7 22.47 -22.06 27.58
C LEU A 7 22.67 -22.11 26.06
N SER A 8 23.31 -23.17 25.54
CA SER A 8 23.49 -23.39 24.10
C SER A 8 22.15 -23.46 23.35
N ARG A 9 21.14 -24.11 23.93
CA ARG A 9 19.77 -24.13 23.35
C ARG A 9 19.15 -22.75 23.33
N PHE A 10 19.31 -21.98 24.39
CA PHE A 10 18.78 -20.62 24.50
C PHE A 10 19.37 -19.68 23.44
N PHE A 11 20.69 -19.75 23.23
CA PHE A 11 21.37 -19.02 22.15
C PHE A 11 20.98 -19.50 20.76
N PHE A 12 20.85 -20.81 20.55
CA PHE A 12 20.41 -21.35 19.25
C PHE A 12 19.01 -20.88 18.87
N VAL A 13 18.08 -20.88 19.84
CA VAL A 13 16.73 -20.35 19.65
C VAL A 13 16.78 -18.83 19.39
N LEU A 14 17.62 -18.08 20.09
CA LEU A 14 17.81 -16.64 19.85
C LEU A 14 18.27 -16.38 18.41
N VAL A 15 19.27 -17.11 17.91
CA VAL A 15 19.81 -16.90 16.55
C VAL A 15 18.76 -17.22 15.50
N ILE A 16 18.09 -18.37 15.59
CA ILE A 16 17.05 -18.75 14.62
C ILE A 16 15.87 -17.78 14.66
N TRP A 17 15.41 -17.41 15.86
CA TRP A 17 14.33 -16.45 16.03
C TRP A 17 14.70 -15.09 15.45
N THR A 18 15.90 -14.58 15.75
CA THR A 18 16.35 -13.26 15.28
C THR A 18 16.48 -13.24 13.76
N CYS A 19 17.07 -14.27 13.14
CA CYS A 19 17.15 -14.35 11.68
C CYS A 19 15.76 -14.42 11.02
N GLY A 20 14.86 -15.26 11.55
CA GLY A 20 13.50 -15.36 11.03
C GLY A 20 12.70 -14.08 11.23
N TYR A 21 12.80 -13.47 12.40
CA TYR A 21 12.13 -12.24 12.76
C TYR A 21 12.59 -11.08 11.86
N LEU A 22 13.90 -10.89 11.70
CA LEU A 22 14.47 -9.86 10.83
C LEU A 22 14.06 -10.04 9.36
N PHE A 23 14.03 -11.28 8.87
CA PHE A 23 13.53 -11.58 7.53
C PHE A 23 12.06 -11.18 7.34
N TRP A 24 11.20 -11.55 8.29
CA TRP A 24 9.77 -11.25 8.23
C TRP A 24 9.47 -9.76 8.38
N ILE A 25 10.08 -9.08 9.35
CA ILE A 25 9.87 -7.64 9.56
C ILE A 25 10.40 -6.83 8.37
N GLN A 26 11.55 -7.22 7.79
CA GLN A 26 12.06 -6.58 6.58
C GLN A 26 11.07 -6.72 5.41
N ARG A 27 10.53 -7.93 5.18
CA ARG A 27 9.57 -8.16 4.11
C ARG A 27 8.26 -7.39 4.31
N LEU A 28 7.78 -7.31 5.55
CA LEU A 28 6.59 -6.55 5.91
C LEU A 28 6.81 -5.04 5.69
N MET A 29 7.92 -4.48 6.19
CA MET A 29 8.21 -3.05 6.06
C MET A 29 8.43 -2.64 4.59
N LEU A 30 9.05 -3.50 3.77
CA LEU A 30 9.17 -3.29 2.34
C LEU A 30 7.82 -3.33 1.61
N ALA A 31 6.95 -4.28 1.94
CA ALA A 31 5.67 -4.45 1.24
C ALA A 31 4.70 -3.29 1.48
N PHE A 32 4.62 -2.79 2.71
CA PHE A 32 3.66 -1.75 3.07
C PHE A 32 4.22 -0.32 2.93
N TRP A 33 5.51 -0.13 3.23
CA TRP A 33 6.14 1.20 3.31
C TRP A 33 7.39 1.38 2.43
N GLY A 34 7.82 0.34 1.71
CA GLY A 34 9.08 0.41 0.93
C GLY A 34 10.33 0.59 1.81
N PHE A 35 10.20 0.48 3.13
CA PHE A 35 11.28 0.76 4.07
C PHE A 35 12.09 -0.50 4.34
N ASN A 36 13.38 -0.45 4.08
CA ASN A 36 14.32 -1.51 4.46
C ASN A 36 14.99 -1.20 5.81
N PRO A 37 14.66 -1.92 6.90
CA PRO A 37 15.27 -1.71 8.22
C PRO A 37 16.75 -2.13 8.29
N MET A 38 17.27 -2.86 7.29
CA MET A 38 18.69 -3.24 7.23
C MET A 38 19.55 -2.21 6.48
N SER A 39 18.93 -1.23 5.81
CA SER A 39 19.65 -0.21 5.04
C SER A 39 19.93 1.02 5.90
N SER A 40 21.20 1.39 6.05
CA SER A 40 21.60 2.61 6.76
C SER A 40 21.05 3.89 6.11
N LEU A 41 20.87 3.87 4.78
CA LEU A 41 20.37 5.02 4.00
C LEU A 41 18.94 5.39 4.39
N HIS A 42 18.07 4.39 4.57
CA HIS A 42 16.68 4.64 4.97
C HIS A 42 16.58 5.14 6.41
N TRP A 43 17.46 4.68 7.30
CA TRP A 43 17.54 5.22 8.66
C TRP A 43 18.02 6.67 8.69
N GLN A 44 18.98 7.03 7.83
CA GLN A 44 19.42 8.42 7.69
C GLN A 44 18.31 9.31 7.12
N TYR A 45 17.55 8.82 6.15
CA TYR A 45 16.36 9.50 5.64
C TYR A 45 15.33 9.72 6.75
N LEU A 46 14.97 8.67 7.49
CA LEU A 46 14.01 8.75 8.59
C LEU A 46 14.47 9.71 9.70
N LEU A 47 15.76 9.68 10.06
CA LEU A 47 16.34 10.58 11.05
C LEU A 47 16.36 12.03 10.58
N ARG A 48 16.60 12.27 9.29
CA ARG A 48 16.56 13.61 8.70
C ARG A 48 15.13 14.16 8.74
N GLU A 49 14.17 13.35 8.34
CA GLU A 49 12.74 13.70 8.35
C GLU A 49 12.27 14.00 9.78
N TRP A 50 12.66 13.15 10.74
CA TRP A 50 12.36 13.34 12.16
C TRP A 50 12.93 14.66 12.70
N ARG A 51 14.17 15.02 12.32
CA ARG A 51 14.80 16.29 12.70
C ARG A 51 14.23 17.50 11.97
N GLY A 52 13.71 17.30 10.76
CA GLY A 52 13.04 18.31 9.95
C GLY A 52 11.64 18.67 10.45
N GLY A 53 11.14 18.00 11.49
CA GLY A 53 9.82 18.24 12.06
C GLY A 53 8.71 17.48 11.35
N TRP A 54 8.96 16.21 10.99
CA TRP A 54 7.98 15.34 10.36
C TRP A 54 6.64 15.33 11.13
N VAL A 55 5.59 15.84 10.48
CA VAL A 55 4.22 15.82 11.00
C VAL A 55 3.50 14.60 10.44
N ILE A 56 3.21 13.63 11.30
CA ILE A 56 2.51 12.40 10.94
C ILE A 56 1.02 12.71 10.75
N ARG A 57 0.55 12.74 9.50
CA ARG A 57 -0.83 13.10 9.16
C ARG A 57 -1.65 11.89 8.74
N THR A 58 -1.02 10.93 8.05
CA THR A 58 -1.73 9.80 7.44
C THR A 58 -1.81 8.63 8.42
N PRO A 59 -2.92 7.87 8.47
CA PRO A 59 -3.01 6.66 9.29
C PRO A 59 -1.94 5.61 8.93
N LYS A 60 -1.51 5.58 7.67
CA LYS A 60 -0.41 4.72 7.20
C LYS A 60 0.93 5.07 7.86
N GLU A 61 1.21 6.35 8.08
CA GLU A 61 2.44 6.82 8.73
C GLU A 61 2.40 6.52 10.25
N TRP A 62 1.24 6.70 10.87
CA TRP A 62 1.02 6.28 12.26
C TRP A 62 1.26 4.79 12.45
N LEU A 63 0.73 3.96 11.55
CA LEU A 63 0.95 2.51 11.59
C LEU A 63 2.44 2.16 11.42
N PHE A 64 3.16 2.87 10.55
CA PHE A 64 4.62 2.70 10.41
C PHE A 64 5.35 2.93 11.74
N VAL A 65 5.07 4.05 12.40
CA VAL A 65 5.72 4.41 13.67
C VAL A 65 5.37 3.39 14.75
N ILE A 66 4.11 3.00 14.86
CA ILE A 66 3.68 1.97 15.82
C ILE A 66 4.42 0.66 15.58
N VAL A 67 4.49 0.19 14.32
CA VAL A 67 5.22 -1.04 13.96
C VAL A 67 6.71 -0.92 14.29
N LEU A 68 7.32 0.24 14.03
CA LEU A 68 8.73 0.50 14.31
C LEU A 68 9.04 0.41 15.81
N PHE A 69 8.21 1.03 16.65
CA PHE A 69 8.40 1.01 18.11
C PHE A 69 8.01 -0.33 18.74
N THR A 70 6.99 -1.01 18.22
CA THR A 70 6.56 -2.33 18.73
C THR A 70 7.46 -3.47 18.24
N ALA A 71 8.29 -3.27 17.22
CA ALA A 71 9.20 -4.29 16.72
C ALA A 71 10.13 -4.83 17.82
N VAL A 72 10.73 -3.94 18.64
CA VAL A 72 11.66 -4.36 19.70
C VAL A 72 10.96 -5.15 20.82
N PRO A 73 9.83 -4.69 21.40
CA PRO A 73 9.05 -5.48 22.35
C PRO A 73 8.57 -6.83 21.79
N ILE A 74 8.11 -6.89 20.53
CA ILE A 74 7.65 -8.13 19.90
C ILE A 74 8.82 -9.10 19.71
N TRP A 75 9.99 -8.59 19.34
CA TRP A 75 11.19 -9.43 19.22
C TRP A 75 11.58 -10.07 20.55
N LEU A 76 11.59 -9.29 21.64
CA LEU A 76 11.93 -9.78 22.99
C LEU A 76 10.89 -10.76 23.54
N THR A 77 9.60 -10.44 23.40
CA THR A 77 8.50 -11.31 23.87
C THR A 77 8.46 -12.60 23.08
N GLY A 78 8.62 -12.55 21.75
CA GLY A 78 8.70 -13.72 20.89
C GLY A 78 9.86 -14.63 21.30
N TRP A 79 11.04 -14.07 21.54
CA TRP A 79 12.18 -14.85 22.03
C TRP A 79 11.91 -15.51 23.39
N ALA A 80 11.38 -14.75 24.36
CA ALA A 80 11.05 -15.27 25.68
C ALA A 80 10.04 -16.43 25.60
N VAL A 81 8.98 -16.28 24.80
CA VAL A 81 7.98 -17.34 24.57
C VAL A 81 8.61 -18.56 23.91
N LEU A 82 9.41 -18.38 22.84
CA LEU A 82 10.06 -19.49 22.14
C LEU A 82 11.06 -20.23 23.04
N SER A 83 11.72 -19.53 23.96
CA SER A 83 12.64 -20.14 24.91
C SER A 83 11.94 -21.00 25.98
N ALA A 84 10.69 -20.67 26.32
CA ALA A 84 9.87 -21.42 27.27
C ALA A 84 9.27 -22.72 26.66
N VAL A 85 9.24 -22.83 25.33
CA VAL A 85 8.65 -23.99 24.65
C VAL A 85 9.56 -25.23 24.74
N PRO A 86 9.03 -26.41 25.11
CA PRO A 86 9.80 -27.65 25.12
C PRO A 86 10.03 -28.20 23.69
N TRP A 87 11.05 -27.66 23.00
CA TRP A 87 11.43 -28.01 21.63
C TRP A 87 11.68 -29.50 21.40
N SER A 88 12.09 -30.25 22.42
CA SER A 88 12.33 -31.69 22.31
C SER A 88 11.07 -32.51 21.98
N ARG A 89 9.89 -32.04 22.41
CA ARG A 89 8.60 -32.67 22.10
C ARG A 89 8.12 -32.25 20.72
N TRP A 90 8.27 -30.97 20.40
CA TRP A 90 7.85 -30.40 19.11
C TRP A 90 8.68 -30.92 17.93
N LEU A 91 10.01 -31.02 18.07
CA LEU A 91 10.86 -31.59 17.03
C LEU A 91 10.51 -33.06 16.75
N LYS A 92 10.22 -33.85 17.79
CA LYS A 92 9.73 -35.23 17.62
C LYS A 92 8.36 -35.24 16.92
N LEU A 93 7.47 -34.32 17.28
CA LEU A 93 6.15 -34.24 16.66
C LEU A 93 6.24 -33.88 15.17
N ILE A 94 7.04 -32.87 14.82
CA ILE A 94 7.23 -32.37 13.45
C ILE A 94 7.95 -33.43 12.59
N LEU A 95 9.00 -34.06 13.12
CA LEU A 95 9.77 -35.07 12.37
C LEU A 95 9.00 -36.39 12.22
N LEU A 96 8.16 -36.76 13.19
CA LEU A 96 7.30 -37.94 13.10
C LEU A 96 5.96 -37.67 12.42
N PHE A 97 5.60 -36.42 12.14
CA PHE A 97 4.36 -36.04 11.46
C PHE A 97 4.19 -36.72 10.08
N PRO A 98 5.17 -36.67 9.17
CA PRO A 98 5.05 -37.36 7.88
C PRO A 98 4.98 -38.88 8.04
N VAL A 99 5.76 -39.44 8.97
CA VAL A 99 5.77 -40.88 9.25
C VAL A 99 4.43 -41.36 9.84
N ARG A 100 3.80 -40.55 10.69
CA ARG A 100 2.48 -40.85 11.28
C ARG A 100 1.37 -40.77 10.25
N LEU A 101 1.40 -39.80 9.33
CA LEU A 101 0.45 -39.71 8.20
C LEU A 101 0.57 -40.89 7.23
N ILE A 102 1.78 -41.35 6.96
CA ILE A 102 1.99 -42.52 6.09
C ILE A 102 1.51 -43.80 6.81
N ARG A 103 1.83 -43.96 8.09
CA ARG A 103 1.39 -45.12 8.89
C ARG A 103 -0.13 -45.18 9.10
N SER A 104 -0.82 -44.05 9.23
CA SER A 104 -2.29 -44.04 9.34
C SER A 104 -2.96 -44.48 8.03
N LYS A 105 -2.46 -44.01 6.87
CA LYS A 105 -2.95 -44.46 5.55
C LYS A 105 -2.67 -45.93 5.26
N ILE A 106 -1.56 -46.48 5.77
CA ILE A 106 -1.25 -47.92 5.66
C ILE A 106 -2.20 -48.73 6.55
N LYS A 107 -2.49 -48.28 7.78
CA LYS A 107 -3.45 -48.97 8.67
C LYS A 107 -4.87 -49.00 8.09
N GLU A 108 -5.36 -47.89 7.54
CA GLU A 108 -6.68 -47.85 6.88
C GLU A 108 -6.81 -48.87 5.75
N LYS A 109 -5.75 -49.05 4.95
CA LYS A 109 -5.73 -50.05 3.86
C LYS A 109 -5.78 -51.50 4.36
N HIS A 110 -5.19 -51.80 5.52
CA HIS A 110 -5.17 -53.16 6.08
C HIS A 110 -6.41 -53.50 6.93
N THR A 111 -7.13 -52.50 7.46
CA THR A 111 -8.36 -52.72 8.27
C THR A 111 -9.66 -52.68 7.48
N ALA A 112 -9.62 -52.27 6.21
CA ALA A 112 -10.77 -52.31 5.31
C ALA A 112 -11.11 -53.77 4.95
N LYS A 113 -11.94 -54.43 5.79
CA LYS A 113 -12.52 -55.73 5.43
C LYS A 113 -13.37 -55.56 4.16
N PRO A 114 -13.19 -56.38 3.12
CA PRO A 114 -14.02 -56.29 1.92
C PRO A 114 -15.47 -56.58 2.31
N LYS A 115 -16.37 -55.62 2.04
CA LYS A 115 -17.80 -55.80 2.27
C LYS A 115 -18.33 -56.74 1.19
N VAL A 116 -18.29 -58.05 1.46
CA VAL A 116 -18.85 -59.07 0.56
C VAL A 116 -20.37 -58.93 0.55
N THR A 117 -20.90 -58.18 -0.41
CA THR A 117 -22.32 -58.18 -0.72
C THR A 117 -22.63 -59.48 -1.48
N LYS A 118 -23.19 -60.46 -0.78
CA LYS A 118 -23.73 -61.66 -1.46
C LYS A 118 -24.86 -61.21 -2.38
N ARG A 119 -24.71 -61.41 -3.70
CA ARG A 119 -25.80 -61.23 -4.67
C ARG A 119 -26.98 -62.10 -4.22
N LYS A 120 -28.15 -61.48 -4.01
CA LYS A 120 -29.38 -62.21 -3.70
C LYS A 120 -29.73 -63.08 -4.91
N SER A 121 -29.91 -64.38 -4.66
CA SER A 121 -30.27 -65.37 -5.69
C SER A 121 -31.68 -65.09 -6.23
N TYR A 122 -31.83 -65.16 -7.56
CA TYR A 122 -33.05 -64.87 -8.34
C TYR A 122 -34.30 -65.67 -7.92
N LYS A 123 -34.16 -66.68 -7.05
CA LYS A 123 -35.30 -67.44 -6.49
C LYS A 123 -35.92 -66.83 -5.24
N GLN A 124 -35.35 -65.75 -4.69
CA GLN A 124 -35.86 -65.04 -3.51
C GLN A 124 -36.69 -63.79 -3.86
N THR A 125 -37.24 -63.76 -5.07
CA THR A 125 -38.22 -62.77 -5.54
C THR A 125 -39.51 -63.50 -5.94
N ARG A 126 -40.20 -64.08 -4.95
CA ARG A 126 -41.66 -64.21 -5.02
C ARG A 126 -42.24 -63.47 -3.83
N PRO A 127 -43.25 -62.61 -4.01
CA PRO A 127 -43.92 -62.01 -2.86
C PRO A 127 -44.48 -63.13 -1.98
N PRO A 128 -44.39 -63.00 -0.64
CA PRO A 128 -44.96 -63.97 0.27
C PRO A 128 -46.46 -64.08 0.01
N ALA A 129 -46.97 -65.32 -0.08
CA ALA A 129 -48.40 -65.56 -0.22
C ALA A 129 -49.12 -65.03 1.03
N VAL A 130 -50.11 -64.16 0.82
CA VAL A 130 -51.01 -63.66 1.86
C VAL A 130 -51.76 -64.85 2.45
N ARG A 131 -51.45 -65.21 3.69
CA ARG A 131 -52.26 -66.14 4.49
C ARG A 131 -52.90 -65.35 5.63
N ALA A 132 -54.21 -65.19 5.50
CA ALA A 132 -55.10 -64.83 6.60
C ALA A 132 -55.03 -65.91 7.69
N GLY A 133 -55.04 -65.49 8.96
CA GLY A 133 -55.32 -66.43 10.05
C GLY A 133 -54.70 -66.10 11.41
N SER A 134 -55.56 -65.54 12.27
CA SER A 134 -55.64 -65.79 13.71
C SER A 134 -54.65 -65.10 14.65
N GLY A 135 -55.11 -63.94 15.12
CA GLY A 135 -55.04 -63.40 16.47
C GLY A 135 -54.04 -63.96 17.48
N ARG A 136 -53.22 -63.05 18.02
CA ARG A 136 -53.30 -62.76 19.46
C ARG A 136 -52.81 -61.35 19.77
N ILE A 137 -53.71 -60.61 20.40
CA ILE A 137 -53.52 -59.28 20.95
C ILE A 137 -52.52 -59.34 22.11
N LYS A 138 -51.50 -58.47 22.11
CA LYS A 138 -51.23 -57.57 23.26
C LYS A 138 -50.35 -56.38 22.85
N SER A 139 -50.98 -55.23 23.07
CA SER A 139 -50.66 -53.81 22.93
C SER A 139 -49.39 -53.30 23.63
N PRO A 140 -48.99 -52.04 23.33
CA PRO A 140 -47.60 -51.61 23.07
C PRO A 140 -47.04 -50.66 24.14
N GLU A 141 -45.76 -50.29 24.08
CA GLU A 141 -45.38 -48.89 24.36
C GLU A 141 -44.01 -48.48 23.74
N LYS A 142 -44.09 -47.36 23.00
CA LYS A 142 -43.09 -46.34 22.63
C LYS A 142 -41.80 -46.69 21.88
N ALA A 143 -41.86 -46.37 20.59
CA ALA A 143 -40.74 -45.83 19.82
C ALA A 143 -40.40 -44.39 20.27
N PRO A 144 -39.13 -43.96 20.14
CA PRO A 144 -38.72 -42.56 20.25
C PRO A 144 -38.97 -41.77 18.95
N GLU A 145 -39.18 -40.47 19.14
CA GLU A 145 -39.50 -39.44 18.14
C GLU A 145 -38.48 -39.33 17.01
N GLU A 146 -38.99 -39.11 15.80
CA GLU A 146 -38.26 -38.59 14.66
C GLU A 146 -38.84 -37.23 14.25
N LYS A 147 -37.94 -36.38 13.77
CA LYS A 147 -38.08 -34.98 13.37
C LYS A 147 -39.09 -34.79 12.23
N GLU A 148 -39.66 -33.58 12.09
CA GLU A 148 -39.33 -32.67 10.98
C GLU A 148 -40.17 -31.39 10.94
N GLU A 149 -39.55 -30.38 10.33
CA GLU A 149 -40.00 -29.01 10.06
C GLU A 149 -41.14 -28.95 9.01
N HIS A 150 -42.02 -27.93 9.12
CA HIS A 150 -42.10 -26.79 8.18
C HIS A 150 -43.46 -26.05 8.22
N LYS A 151 -43.41 -24.70 8.35
CA LYS A 151 -44.11 -23.63 7.59
C LYS A 151 -45.65 -23.73 7.35
N HIS A 152 -46.51 -22.70 7.38
CA HIS A 152 -46.45 -21.23 7.21
C HIS A 152 -47.83 -20.60 7.57
N ALA A 153 -47.85 -19.27 7.78
CA ALA A 153 -49.00 -18.31 7.71
C ALA A 153 -50.02 -18.37 8.88
N HIS A 154 -50.58 -17.27 9.42
CA HIS A 154 -50.96 -15.96 8.88
C HIS A 154 -51.03 -14.93 10.03
N ALA A 155 -50.72 -13.64 9.75
CA ALA A 155 -51.06 -12.45 10.56
C ALA A 155 -52.61 -12.20 10.53
N PRO A 156 -53.26 -11.31 11.33
CA PRO A 156 -52.88 -9.93 11.74
C PRO A 156 -53.19 -9.66 13.25
N ALA A 157 -53.12 -8.48 13.90
CA ALA A 157 -53.25 -7.08 13.52
C ALA A 157 -52.81 -6.15 14.69
N GLN A 158 -52.41 -4.91 14.32
CA GLN A 158 -52.71 -3.62 14.98
C GLN A 158 -52.05 -3.21 16.33
N GLN A 159 -51.14 -2.22 16.26
CA GLN A 159 -51.34 -0.78 16.57
C GLN A 159 -49.94 -0.11 16.48
N ALA A 160 -49.62 0.79 15.53
CA ALA A 160 -50.13 2.15 15.30
C ALA A 160 -50.05 2.99 16.60
N VAL A 161 -49.44 4.18 16.68
CA VAL A 161 -49.16 5.18 15.64
C VAL A 161 -48.45 6.39 16.29
N GLU A 162 -47.55 7.01 15.52
CA GLU A 162 -47.20 8.44 15.38
C GLU A 162 -46.73 9.33 16.55
N GLN A 163 -45.97 10.42 16.38
CA GLN A 163 -45.04 11.00 15.38
C GLN A 163 -44.72 12.45 15.94
N PRO A 164 -44.28 13.47 15.19
CA PRO A 164 -42.96 14.11 15.32
C PRO A 164 -43.03 15.63 15.64
N ARG A 165 -41.87 16.32 15.62
CA ARG A 165 -41.59 17.72 15.17
C ARG A 165 -40.31 18.24 15.87
N ALA A 166 -39.49 19.19 15.37
CA ALA A 166 -39.49 20.03 14.18
C ALA A 166 -38.09 20.70 14.03
N HIS A 167 -37.90 21.32 12.86
CA HIS A 167 -36.83 22.21 12.38
C HIS A 167 -36.32 23.33 13.32
N SER A 168 -35.09 23.78 13.07
CA SER A 168 -34.68 25.19 13.17
C SER A 168 -33.55 25.51 12.18
N GLU A 169 -33.79 26.49 11.31
CA GLU A 169 -32.79 27.27 10.56
C GLU A 169 -32.42 28.52 11.37
N SER A 170 -31.18 29.03 11.26
CA SER A 170 -30.84 30.45 11.09
C SER A 170 -29.32 30.67 10.90
N LYS A 171 -28.97 31.84 10.37
CA LYS A 171 -27.84 32.17 9.47
C LYS A 171 -26.73 32.99 10.22
N PRO A 172 -25.81 33.73 9.56
CA PRO A 172 -24.35 33.72 9.74
C PRO A 172 -23.80 34.81 10.69
N SER A 173 -22.49 34.80 10.98
CA SER A 173 -21.80 35.95 11.60
C SER A 173 -20.46 36.25 10.94
N SER A 174 -20.24 37.54 10.71
CA SER A 174 -19.15 38.25 10.05
C SER A 174 -17.99 38.61 11.00
N ALA A 175 -16.79 38.78 10.42
CA ALA A 175 -15.50 39.23 11.01
C ALA A 175 -15.54 40.64 11.66
N PRO A 176 -14.49 41.20 12.35
CA PRO A 176 -13.16 41.48 11.77
C PRO A 176 -11.89 41.50 12.69
N ALA A 177 -10.73 41.37 12.04
CA ALA A 177 -9.40 42.00 12.21
C ALA A 177 -8.77 42.26 13.61
N HIS A 178 -7.49 41.84 13.78
CA HIS A 178 -6.41 42.74 14.22
C HIS A 178 -5.01 42.27 13.78
N SER A 179 -4.26 43.25 13.30
CA SER A 179 -2.89 43.30 12.82
C SER A 179 -1.82 42.87 13.83
N SER A 180 -0.80 42.15 13.37
CA SER A 180 0.58 42.43 13.78
C SER A 180 1.57 42.03 12.67
N SER A 181 2.41 43.01 12.34
CA SER A 181 3.51 43.00 11.40
C SER A 181 4.77 42.35 11.98
N ALA A 182 5.58 41.76 11.09
CA ALA A 182 7.02 41.41 11.17
C ALA A 182 7.34 39.91 11.32
N PRO A 183 8.53 39.48 10.87
CA PRO A 183 9.10 39.60 9.53
C PRO A 183 9.40 38.21 8.92
N ALA A 184 9.65 38.20 7.62
CA ALA A 184 10.06 37.03 6.83
C ALA A 184 11.07 36.13 7.55
N LYS A 185 10.67 34.89 7.85
CA LYS A 185 11.59 33.78 8.10
C LYS A 185 11.48 32.81 6.94
N SER A 186 12.43 32.93 6.03
CA SER A 186 12.89 31.83 5.18
C SER A 186 13.15 30.61 6.07
N GLY A 187 12.27 29.62 6.03
CA GLY A 187 12.26 28.51 6.98
C GLY A 187 11.73 27.24 6.37
N GLY A 188 12.10 26.93 5.13
CA GLY A 188 11.88 25.62 4.51
C GLY A 188 13.22 24.89 4.39
N SER A 189 13.54 24.02 5.35
CA SER A 189 14.67 23.09 5.23
C SER A 189 14.26 21.84 4.43
N GLY A 190 13.75 22.04 3.22
CA GLY A 190 13.82 21.02 2.17
C GLY A 190 15.26 21.04 1.65
N GLY A 191 15.92 19.89 1.56
CA GLY A 191 17.21 19.82 0.87
C GLY A 191 17.04 20.47 -0.51
N SER A 192 17.89 21.44 -0.84
CA SER A 192 17.77 22.18 -2.10
C SER A 192 17.61 21.18 -3.25
N ILE A 193 16.73 21.44 -4.23
CA ILE A 193 16.54 20.58 -5.42
C ILE A 193 17.88 20.14 -6.03
N MET A 194 18.89 21.00 -5.92
CA MET A 194 20.28 20.70 -6.27
C MET A 194 20.89 19.52 -5.50
N GLU A 195 20.72 19.46 -4.18
CA GLU A 195 21.22 18.39 -3.32
C GLU A 195 20.54 17.06 -3.64
N ILE A 196 19.22 17.07 -3.90
CA ILE A 196 18.47 15.87 -4.30
C ILE A 196 19.02 15.32 -5.61
N LEU A 197 19.14 16.15 -6.64
CA LEU A 197 19.70 15.74 -7.94
C LEU A 197 21.16 15.26 -7.81
N ARG A 198 21.98 15.91 -7.00
CA ARG A 198 23.36 15.45 -6.73
C ARG A 198 23.40 14.10 -6.01
N SER A 199 22.51 13.89 -5.04
CA SER A 199 22.42 12.62 -4.30
C SER A 199 21.99 11.46 -5.18
N ALA A 200 21.19 11.74 -6.22
CA ALA A 200 20.80 10.77 -7.25
C ALA A 200 21.93 10.46 -8.26
N GLY A 201 23.11 11.09 -8.12
CA GLY A 201 24.28 10.81 -8.96
C GLY A 201 24.39 11.67 -10.22
N TYR A 202 23.55 12.71 -10.35
CA TYR A 202 23.63 13.63 -11.48
C TYR A 202 24.74 14.67 -11.30
N ARG A 203 25.43 14.99 -12.39
CA ARG A 203 26.31 16.15 -12.45
C ARG A 203 25.50 17.37 -12.87
N LEU A 204 25.32 18.33 -11.96
CA LEU A 204 24.52 19.54 -12.22
C LEU A 204 25.35 20.67 -12.79
N ILE A 205 24.76 21.37 -13.77
CA ILE A 205 25.18 22.66 -14.30
C ILE A 205 24.03 23.62 -14.00
N SER A 206 24.28 24.66 -13.22
CA SER A 206 23.29 25.67 -12.82
C SER A 206 23.26 26.84 -13.80
N ASP A 207 22.10 27.51 -13.88
CA ASP A 207 21.86 28.75 -14.65
C ASP A 207 22.26 28.63 -16.13
N ALA A 208 21.86 27.53 -16.77
CA ALA A 208 22.11 27.33 -18.19
C ALA A 208 21.15 28.19 -19.04
N LYS A 209 21.68 28.84 -20.08
CA LYS A 209 20.86 29.50 -21.11
C LYS A 209 20.89 28.64 -22.36
N ILE A 210 19.73 28.10 -22.73
CA ILE A 210 19.57 27.32 -23.97
C ILE A 210 18.66 28.13 -24.90
N ALA A 211 19.15 28.48 -26.08
CA ALA A 211 18.43 29.29 -27.08
C ALA A 211 17.78 30.58 -26.51
N GLY A 212 18.47 31.25 -25.58
CA GLY A 212 18.00 32.49 -24.96
C GLY A 212 16.95 32.32 -23.86
N LYS A 213 16.45 31.10 -23.60
CA LYS A 213 15.59 30.78 -22.46
C LYS A 213 16.44 30.36 -21.27
N LYS A 214 16.07 30.83 -20.07
CA LYS A 214 16.76 30.49 -18.82
C LYS A 214 16.24 29.14 -18.33
N ILE A 215 17.16 28.22 -18.05
CA ILE A 215 16.88 26.95 -17.38
C ILE A 215 17.68 26.93 -16.09
N ASP A 216 17.04 26.57 -14.99
CA ASP A 216 17.66 26.63 -13.68
C ASP A 216 18.76 25.58 -13.54
N PHE A 217 18.49 24.33 -13.96
CA PHE A 217 19.46 23.24 -13.86
C PHE A 217 19.48 22.33 -15.08
N VAL A 218 20.68 21.96 -15.49
CA VAL A 218 20.94 20.86 -16.43
C VAL A 218 21.69 19.78 -15.69
N ALA A 219 21.07 18.62 -15.52
CA ALA A 219 21.63 17.47 -14.82
C ALA A 219 22.08 16.42 -15.85
N VAL A 220 23.39 16.13 -15.89
CA VAL A 220 23.97 15.18 -16.84
C VAL A 220 24.22 13.84 -16.14
N ALA A 221 23.68 12.77 -16.71
CA ALA A 221 23.98 11.38 -16.36
C ALA A 221 24.72 10.68 -17.51
N ALA A 222 25.14 9.43 -17.30
CA ALA A 222 25.91 8.67 -18.29
C ALA A 222 25.13 8.35 -19.58
N ASN A 223 23.80 8.29 -19.52
CA ASN A 223 22.93 7.88 -20.63
C ASN A 223 21.85 8.92 -20.99
N HIS A 224 21.63 9.95 -20.17
CA HIS A 224 20.60 10.96 -20.42
C HIS A 224 20.97 12.31 -19.80
N ILE A 225 20.39 13.38 -20.35
CA ILE A 225 20.47 14.74 -19.84
C ILE A 225 19.09 15.12 -19.33
N LEU A 226 18.99 15.57 -18.09
CA LEU A 226 17.78 16.08 -17.48
C LEU A 226 17.80 17.62 -17.55
N LEU A 227 16.79 18.21 -18.20
CA LEU A 227 16.56 19.65 -18.20
C LEU A 227 15.53 19.98 -17.14
N CYS A 228 15.92 20.70 -16.09
CA CYS A 228 15.06 21.03 -14.96
C CYS A 228 14.78 22.52 -14.92
N LEU A 229 13.50 22.88 -15.04
CA LEU A 229 12.99 24.24 -14.82
C LEU A 229 12.21 24.27 -13.51
N ILE A 230 12.48 25.27 -12.68
CA ILE A 230 11.75 25.48 -11.43
C ILE A 230 10.74 26.60 -11.64
N ASP A 231 9.47 26.25 -11.54
CA ASP A 231 8.39 27.21 -11.45
C ASP A 231 8.21 27.64 -9.99
N SER A 232 8.50 28.92 -9.73
CA SER A 232 8.40 29.53 -8.40
C SER A 232 7.22 30.50 -8.28
N GLU A 233 6.32 30.54 -9.28
CA GLU A 233 5.15 31.42 -9.21
C GLU A 233 4.04 30.82 -8.35
N SER A 234 3.59 31.59 -7.37
CA SER A 234 2.47 31.24 -6.50
C SER A 234 1.12 31.52 -7.16
N GLY A 235 0.14 30.68 -6.90
CA GLY A 235 -1.25 30.88 -7.35
C GLY A 235 -1.87 29.59 -7.88
N ASP A 236 -3.17 29.66 -8.15
CA ASP A 236 -3.91 28.56 -8.75
C ASP A 236 -3.90 28.71 -10.27
N TRP A 237 -3.36 27.69 -10.94
CA TRP A 237 -3.14 27.67 -12.38
C TRP A 237 -3.97 26.57 -13.03
N LEU A 238 -4.64 26.91 -14.11
CA LEU A 238 -5.24 25.98 -15.04
C LEU A 238 -4.24 25.77 -16.18
N ALA A 239 -3.69 24.56 -16.28
CA ALA A 239 -2.73 24.22 -17.33
C ALA A 239 -3.47 23.85 -18.61
N ASP A 240 -3.13 24.52 -19.71
CA ASP A 240 -3.60 24.17 -21.05
C ASP A 240 -2.38 23.95 -21.95
N GLU A 241 -2.20 22.70 -22.38
CA GLU A 241 -1.09 22.28 -23.24
C GLU A 241 -1.51 22.11 -24.71
N GLU A 242 -2.77 22.42 -25.06
CA GLU A 242 -3.25 22.32 -26.43
C GLU A 242 -2.69 23.47 -27.29
N ARG A 243 -2.29 23.13 -28.51
CA ARG A 243 -1.91 24.14 -29.52
C ARG A 243 -3.17 24.54 -30.28
N PHE A 244 -3.63 25.76 -30.07
CA PHE A 244 -4.71 26.34 -30.85
C PHE A 244 -4.16 27.41 -31.81
N ASN A 245 -4.46 27.32 -33.10
CA ASN A 245 -4.10 28.32 -34.13
C ASN A 245 -2.64 28.84 -34.09
N ASP A 246 -1.67 27.94 -33.91
CA ASP A 246 -0.23 28.26 -33.84
C ASP A 246 0.22 29.09 -32.61
N GLU A 247 -0.65 29.28 -31.63
CA GLU A 247 -0.30 29.93 -30.36
C GLU A 247 0.47 28.99 -29.42
N GLU A 248 1.29 29.56 -28.52
CA GLU A 248 1.97 28.78 -27.50
C GLU A 248 0.98 28.41 -26.38
N PRO A 249 1.00 27.16 -25.85
CA PRO A 249 0.15 26.76 -24.75
C PRO A 249 0.38 27.64 -23.54
N LEU A 250 -0.71 27.97 -22.89
CA LEU A 250 -0.75 28.94 -21.82
C LEU A 250 -1.27 28.29 -20.55
N TRP A 251 -0.76 28.75 -19.42
CA TRP A 251 -1.37 28.51 -18.13
C TRP A 251 -2.15 29.74 -17.73
N PHE A 252 -3.38 29.51 -17.30
CA PHE A 252 -4.33 30.56 -16.92
C PHE A 252 -4.50 30.60 -15.42
N SER A 253 -4.66 31.79 -14.88
CA SER A 253 -5.14 32.05 -13.53
C SER A 253 -6.30 33.03 -13.62
N GLU A 254 -7.00 33.30 -12.52
CA GLU A 254 -8.14 34.22 -12.51
C GLU A 254 -7.77 35.65 -12.98
N SER A 255 -6.51 36.06 -12.81
CA SER A 255 -6.06 37.44 -13.06
C SER A 255 -4.91 37.58 -14.06
N ASN A 256 -4.30 36.47 -14.48
CA ASN A 256 -3.11 36.48 -15.34
C ASN A 256 -3.05 35.24 -16.23
N HIS A 257 -2.32 35.33 -17.34
CA HIS A 257 -1.95 34.20 -18.19
C HIS A 257 -0.46 34.24 -18.46
N ARG A 258 0.15 33.06 -18.62
CA ARG A 258 1.58 32.93 -18.91
C ARG A 258 1.83 31.77 -19.86
N ILE A 259 2.97 31.80 -20.54
CA ILE A 259 3.40 30.66 -21.36
C ILE A 259 3.65 29.47 -20.45
N SER A 260 3.15 28.30 -20.86
CA SER A 260 3.34 27.06 -20.12
C SER A 260 4.83 26.82 -19.81
N PRO A 261 5.20 26.62 -18.52
CA PRO A 261 6.53 26.17 -18.12
C PRO A 261 6.95 24.89 -18.83
N VAL A 262 6.01 23.98 -19.10
CA VAL A 262 6.25 22.74 -19.86
C VAL A 262 6.70 23.07 -21.29
N ARG A 263 6.04 24.02 -21.95
CA ARG A 263 6.44 24.48 -23.28
C ARG A 263 7.83 25.11 -23.29
N ILE A 264 8.18 25.88 -22.25
CA ILE A 264 9.51 26.49 -22.13
C ILE A 264 10.60 25.41 -22.12
N VAL A 265 10.43 24.33 -21.35
CA VAL A 265 11.40 23.23 -21.28
C VAL A 265 11.42 22.40 -22.56
N LEU A 266 10.27 22.19 -23.20
CA LEU A 266 10.19 21.49 -24.48
C LEU A 266 10.94 22.24 -25.59
N ASN A 267 10.72 23.56 -25.69
CA ASN A 267 11.45 24.40 -26.65
C ASN A 267 12.97 24.34 -26.39
N ALA A 268 13.38 24.32 -25.12
CA ALA A 268 14.79 24.15 -24.76
C ALA A 268 15.34 22.76 -25.11
N ARG A 269 14.57 21.69 -24.91
CA ARG A 269 14.93 20.33 -25.33
C ARG A 269 15.17 20.26 -26.83
N ASP A 270 14.21 20.78 -27.60
CA ASP A 270 14.24 20.73 -29.06
C ASP A 270 15.37 21.61 -29.63
N ALA A 271 15.73 22.70 -28.93
CA ALA A 271 16.89 23.51 -29.26
C ALA A 271 18.24 22.88 -28.84
N LEU A 272 18.27 22.13 -27.73
CA LEU A 272 19.48 21.45 -27.25
C LEU A 272 19.80 20.21 -28.11
N ALA A 273 18.80 19.47 -28.55
CA ALA A 273 18.97 18.26 -29.36
C ALA A 273 19.93 18.41 -30.56
N PRO A 274 19.81 19.45 -31.42
CA PRO A 274 20.75 19.66 -32.52
C PRO A 274 22.12 20.21 -32.08
N MET A 275 22.23 20.81 -30.89
CA MET A 275 23.49 21.34 -30.36
C MET A 275 24.41 20.26 -29.78
N LEU A 276 23.87 19.07 -29.46
CA LEU A 276 24.66 17.95 -28.94
C LEU A 276 25.51 17.34 -30.07
N THR A 277 26.84 17.39 -29.90
CA THR A 277 27.83 16.86 -30.85
C THR A 277 28.63 15.70 -30.24
N GLY A 278 29.20 14.84 -31.10
CA GLY A 278 30.01 13.70 -30.67
C GLY A 278 29.23 12.65 -29.87
N ASP A 279 29.84 12.13 -28.81
CA ASP A 279 29.27 11.10 -27.92
C ASP A 279 27.98 11.53 -27.22
N ALA A 280 27.70 12.84 -27.18
CA ALA A 280 26.49 13.40 -26.58
C ALA A 280 25.26 13.30 -27.49
N ARG A 281 25.42 13.04 -28.79
CA ARG A 281 24.32 13.02 -29.77
C ARG A 281 23.34 11.86 -29.57
N GLY A 282 23.77 10.80 -28.89
CA GLY A 282 22.95 9.64 -28.55
C GLY A 282 22.32 9.71 -27.16
N MET A 283 22.54 10.78 -26.39
CA MET A 283 21.95 10.92 -25.06
C MET A 283 20.48 11.31 -25.15
N GLU A 284 19.64 10.65 -24.36
CA GLU A 284 18.23 10.99 -24.24
C GLU A 284 18.08 12.30 -23.45
N ILE A 285 17.33 13.28 -23.95
CA ILE A 285 17.07 14.54 -23.22
C ILE A 285 15.69 14.44 -22.57
N LYS A 286 15.66 14.41 -21.23
CA LYS A 286 14.45 14.34 -20.42
C LYS A 286 14.10 15.72 -19.87
N PRO A 287 13.01 16.35 -20.33
CA PRO A 287 12.51 17.58 -19.75
C PRO A 287 11.79 17.33 -18.42
N MET A 288 12.05 18.18 -17.44
CA MET A 288 11.45 18.14 -16.12
C MET A 288 11.07 19.55 -15.65
N VAL A 289 9.86 19.69 -15.12
CA VAL A 289 9.37 20.94 -14.51
C VAL A 289 9.11 20.66 -13.03
N VAL A 290 9.64 21.50 -12.15
CA VAL A 290 9.42 21.41 -10.71
C VAL A 290 8.60 22.61 -10.27
N ILE A 291 7.39 22.36 -9.78
CA ILE A 291 6.48 23.40 -9.27
C ILE A 291 6.74 23.55 -7.78
N ARG A 292 7.07 24.77 -7.34
CA ARG A 292 7.42 25.04 -5.93
C ARG A 292 6.28 25.64 -5.12
N GLN A 293 5.57 26.62 -5.67
CA GLN A 293 4.58 27.42 -4.91
C GLN A 293 3.20 27.51 -5.59
N GLY A 294 3.09 27.04 -6.83
CA GLY A 294 1.84 27.05 -7.58
C GLY A 294 1.04 25.77 -7.38
N THR A 295 -0.28 25.89 -7.42
CA THR A 295 -1.23 24.76 -7.46
C THR A 295 -1.76 24.65 -8.88
N ILE A 296 -1.77 23.44 -9.45
CA ILE A 296 -2.39 23.21 -10.76
C ILE A 296 -3.76 22.58 -10.54
N ILE A 297 -4.83 23.26 -10.91
CA ILE A 297 -6.20 22.83 -10.60
C ILE A 297 -6.56 21.55 -11.36
N ASN A 298 -6.15 21.43 -12.63
CA ASN A 298 -6.56 20.36 -13.54
C ASN A 298 -5.45 19.32 -13.80
N ALA A 299 -4.55 19.08 -12.85
CA ALA A 299 -3.38 18.27 -13.19
C ALA A 299 -3.65 16.79 -13.38
N GLU A 300 -4.73 16.25 -12.82
CA GLU A 300 -5.13 14.87 -13.05
C GLU A 300 -5.29 14.60 -14.55
N ASP A 301 -6.01 15.49 -15.23
CA ASP A 301 -6.19 15.43 -16.69
C ASP A 301 -4.88 15.70 -17.44
N MET A 302 -4.04 16.60 -16.90
CA MET A 302 -2.79 16.98 -17.56
C MET A 302 -1.66 15.94 -17.42
N PHE A 303 -1.73 15.01 -16.46
CA PHE A 303 -0.73 13.96 -16.35
C PHE A 303 -0.69 13.08 -17.60
N GLU A 304 -1.83 12.78 -18.22
CA GLU A 304 -1.86 12.02 -19.47
C GLU A 304 -1.17 12.78 -20.61
N VAL A 305 -1.43 14.09 -20.69
CA VAL A 305 -0.84 14.97 -21.70
C VAL A 305 0.67 15.11 -21.50
N TRP A 306 1.13 15.38 -20.28
CA TRP A 306 2.55 15.52 -19.96
C TRP A 306 3.33 14.22 -20.16
N ASN A 307 2.73 13.08 -19.82
CA ASN A 307 3.30 11.77 -20.10
C ASN A 307 3.43 11.52 -21.61
N GLY A 308 2.41 11.90 -22.40
CA GLY A 308 2.47 11.84 -23.87
C GLY A 308 3.57 12.72 -24.48
N LEU A 309 3.88 13.85 -23.85
CA LEU A 309 4.96 14.77 -24.26
C LEU A 309 6.35 14.36 -23.75
N ASN A 310 6.45 13.28 -22.97
CA ASN A 310 7.65 12.83 -22.26
C ASN A 310 8.24 13.90 -21.33
N VAL A 311 7.39 14.62 -20.59
CA VAL A 311 7.80 15.64 -19.61
C VAL A 311 7.45 15.17 -18.21
N ALA A 312 8.42 15.19 -17.31
CA ALA A 312 8.19 14.92 -15.91
C ALA A 312 7.80 16.23 -15.18
N VAL A 313 6.57 16.31 -14.68
CA VAL A 313 6.15 17.42 -13.82
C VAL A 313 6.16 16.94 -12.38
N CYS A 314 6.94 17.61 -11.54
CA CYS A 314 7.20 17.23 -10.15
C CYS A 314 6.87 18.39 -9.22
N ARG A 315 6.59 18.06 -7.96
CA ARG A 315 6.30 19.02 -6.90
C ARG A 315 7.45 19.11 -5.92
N HIS A 316 7.66 20.30 -5.38
CA HIS A 316 8.60 20.53 -4.29
C HIS A 316 8.01 21.58 -3.35
N GLU A 317 8.14 21.39 -2.04
CA GLU A 317 7.54 22.27 -1.02
C GLU A 317 5.99 22.26 -1.07
N ASP A 318 5.34 23.42 -1.16
CA ASP A 318 3.88 23.61 -1.04
C ASP A 318 3.14 23.61 -2.38
N GLY A 319 3.85 23.55 -3.51
CA GLY A 319 3.26 23.57 -4.84
C GLY A 319 2.75 22.20 -5.24
N GLY A 320 1.46 22.09 -5.57
CA GLY A 320 0.92 20.82 -6.01
C GLY A 320 -0.55 20.81 -6.42
N PRO A 321 -0.90 20.16 -7.54
CA PRO A 321 -2.30 19.79 -7.84
C PRO A 321 -3.05 19.04 -6.72
N ASP A 322 -4.22 19.51 -6.31
CA ASP A 322 -5.02 18.75 -5.34
C ASP A 322 -5.60 17.50 -6.01
N GLU A 323 -5.13 16.32 -5.61
CA GLU A 323 -5.91 15.08 -5.77
C GLU A 323 -7.05 15.18 -4.74
N MET A 324 -8.27 15.38 -5.22
CA MET A 324 -9.48 15.40 -4.38
C MET A 324 -10.00 13.99 -4.12
#